data_AF-A0A965H470-F1
#
_entry.id   AF-A0A965H470-F1
#
_cell.length_a   1.000
_cell.length_b   1.000
_cell.length_c   1.000
_cell.angle_alpha   90.00
_cell.angle_beta   90.00
_cell.angle_gamma   90.00
#
_symmetry.space_group_name_H-M   'P 1'
#
loop_
_entity.id
_entity.type
_entity.pdbx_description
1 polymer ?
#
loop_
_entity_poly.entity_id
_entity_poly.type
_entity_poly.pdbx_seq_one_letter_code
_entity_poly.pdbx_strand_id
1 'polypeptide(L)'
;MSAPSTVETVSTGADKAKLAVAVLLVLGAVVVFYFLGKQSLWLRLGALLALLVAGVAVFFTTEPGRQLIAYGRDSVREVKKVVWPTR
;
A
#
# COMPACT_ATOMS: atom_id res chain seq x y z
N MET A 1 -10.62 -12.20 35.79
CA MET A 1 -11.26 -12.28 34.45
C MET A 1 -10.82 -11.04 33.69
N SER A 2 -9.83 -11.18 32.79
CA SER A 2 -9.29 -10.04 32.02
C SER A 2 -10.26 -9.70 30.89
N ALA A 3 -10.78 -8.47 30.88
CA ALA A 3 -11.69 -7.98 29.85
C ALA A 3 -10.98 -7.99 28.47
N PRO A 4 -11.67 -8.35 27.38
CA PRO A 4 -11.10 -8.24 26.04
C PRO A 4 -10.85 -6.76 25.76
N SER A 5 -9.59 -6.41 25.47
CA SER A 5 -9.23 -5.08 24.99
C SER A 5 -9.91 -4.88 23.63
N THR A 6 -11.07 -4.22 23.64
CA THR A 6 -11.70 -3.67 22.44
C THR A 6 -10.65 -2.78 21.79
N VAL A 7 -10.05 -3.27 20.71
CA VAL A 7 -9.19 -2.46 19.86
C VAL A 7 -10.12 -1.42 19.24
N GLU A 8 -10.23 -0.26 19.88
CA GLU A 8 -10.76 0.92 19.23
C GLU A 8 -9.83 1.18 18.05
N THR A 9 -10.24 0.71 16.88
CA THR A 9 -9.58 1.01 15.62
C THR A 9 -9.80 2.49 15.37
N VAL A 10 -8.95 3.32 15.97
CA VAL A 10 -8.81 4.77 15.70
C VAL A 10 -8.28 4.99 14.29
N SER A 11 -8.88 4.33 13.31
CA SER A 11 -8.81 4.67 11.91
C SER A 11 -9.59 5.97 11.75
N THR A 12 -8.88 7.08 11.96
CA THR A 12 -9.41 8.43 11.78
C THR A 12 -10.11 8.48 10.43
N GLY A 13 -11.26 9.15 10.31
CA GLY A 13 -11.99 9.24 9.03
C GLY A 13 -11.09 9.68 7.86
N ALA A 14 -10.05 10.47 8.16
CA ALA A 14 -8.98 10.84 7.24
C ALA A 14 -8.16 9.65 6.69
N ASP A 15 -7.80 8.65 7.50
CA ASP A 15 -7.05 7.47 7.03
C ASP A 15 -7.92 6.57 6.15
N LYS A 16 -9.22 6.42 6.48
CA LYS A 16 -10.18 5.73 5.61
C LYS A 16 -10.34 6.45 4.27
N ALA A 17 -10.41 7.79 4.29
CA ALA A 17 -10.47 8.60 3.08
C ALA A 17 -9.21 8.43 2.22
N LYS A 18 -8.01 8.48 2.82
CA LYS A 18 -6.76 8.25 2.08
C LYS A 18 -6.67 6.85 1.48
N LEU A 19 -7.15 5.82 2.19
CA LEU A 19 -7.24 4.46 1.64
C LEU A 19 -8.21 4.39 0.47
N ALA A 20 -9.39 5.01 0.59
CA ALA A 20 -10.34 5.10 -0.52
C ALA A 20 -9.71 5.80 -1.74
N VAL A 21 -8.98 6.91 -1.52
CA VAL A 21 -8.24 7.61 -2.58
C VAL A 21 -7.18 6.68 -3.20
N ALA A 22 -6.42 5.92 -2.41
CA ALA A 22 -5.44 4.99 -2.94
C ALA A 22 -6.08 3.91 -3.85
N VAL A 23 -7.21 3.34 -3.41
CA VAL A 23 -7.97 2.36 -4.22
C VAL A 23 -8.51 3.01 -5.50
N LEU A 24 -9.08 4.21 -5.39
CA LEU A 24 -9.57 4.97 -6.54
C LEU A 24 -8.44 5.31 -7.53
N LEU A 25 -7.23 5.61 -7.06
CA LEU A 25 -6.08 5.85 -7.93
C LEU A 25 -5.69 4.59 -8.71
N VAL A 26 -5.69 3.42 -8.07
CA VAL A 26 -5.39 2.14 -8.76
C VAL A 26 -6.47 1.81 -9.79
N LEU A 27 -7.75 1.94 -9.43
CA LEU A 27 -8.85 1.74 -10.38
C LEU A 27 -8.78 2.77 -11.53
N GLY A 28 -8.50 4.03 -11.19
CA GLY A 28 -8.29 5.11 -12.15
C GLY A 28 -7.13 4.82 -13.11
N ALA A 29 -6.05 4.19 -12.65
CA ALA A 29 -4.93 3.76 -13.49
C ALA A 29 -5.39 2.82 -14.60
N VAL A 30 -6.24 1.84 -14.26
CA VAL A 30 -6.81 0.89 -15.22
C VAL A 30 -7.75 1.61 -16.19
N VAL A 31 -8.64 2.46 -15.69
CA VAL A 31 -9.56 3.24 -16.53
C VAL A 31 -8.81 4.11 -17.52
N VAL A 32 -7.80 4.86 -17.06
CA VAL A 32 -6.96 5.73 -17.91
C VAL A 32 -6.20 4.91 -18.94
N PHE A 33 -5.69 3.73 -18.58
CA PHE A 33 -5.01 2.83 -19.52
C PHE A 33 -5.94 2.39 -20.67
N TYR A 34 -7.19 2.01 -20.38
CA TYR A 34 -8.17 1.66 -21.41
C TYR A 34 -8.63 2.89 -22.22
N PHE A 35 -8.79 4.05 -21.58
CA PHE A 35 -9.22 5.28 -22.25
C PHE A 35 -8.16 5.81 -23.22
N LEU A 36 -6.87 5.69 -22.87
CA LEU A 36 -5.75 5.95 -23.78
C LEU A 36 -5.60 4.86 -24.87
N GLY A 37 -6.63 4.03 -25.07
CA GLY A 37 -6.84 2.98 -26.08
C GLY A 37 -6.43 3.30 -27.53
N LYS A 38 -6.24 4.57 -27.87
CA LYS A 38 -5.81 5.04 -29.21
C LYS A 38 -4.40 5.65 -29.23
N GLN A 39 -3.80 5.90 -28.07
CA GLN A 39 -2.45 6.44 -27.94
C GLN A 39 -1.38 5.34 -28.00
N SER A 40 -0.12 5.77 -28.18
CA SER A 40 1.04 4.89 -28.18
C SER A 40 1.15 4.08 -26.88
N LEU A 41 1.70 2.86 -27.00
CA LEU A 41 1.86 1.95 -25.86
C LEU A 41 2.67 2.59 -24.73
N TRP A 42 3.70 3.36 -25.06
CA TRP A 42 4.55 4.07 -24.09
C TRP A 42 3.78 5.10 -23.27
N LEU A 43 2.89 5.87 -23.89
CA LEU A 43 2.04 6.84 -23.18
C LEU A 43 1.08 6.13 -22.21
N ARG A 44 0.49 5.01 -22.63
CA ARG A 44 -0.36 4.20 -21.74
C ARG A 44 0.39 3.64 -20.55
N LEU A 45 1.55 3.03 -20.79
CA LEU A 45 2.37 2.47 -19.72
C LEU A 45 2.87 3.55 -18.78
N GLY A 46 3.28 4.71 -19.32
CA GLY A 46 3.66 5.87 -18.52
C GLY A 46 2.53 6.35 -17.61
N ALA A 47 1.32 6.52 -18.14
CA ALA A 47 0.15 6.94 -17.36
C ALA A 47 -0.25 5.90 -16.30
N LEU A 48 -0.25 4.61 -16.67
CA LEU A 48 -0.55 3.51 -15.75
C LEU A 48 0.45 3.47 -14.60
N LEU A 49 1.75 3.51 -14.89
CA LEU A 49 2.80 3.49 -13.89
C LEU A 49 2.75 4.73 -12.99
N ALA A 50 2.52 5.92 -13.55
CA ALA A 50 2.41 7.15 -12.78
C ALA A 50 1.26 7.09 -11.76
N LEU A 51 0.08 6.63 -12.18
CA LEU A 51 -1.09 6.47 -11.31
C LEU A 51 -0.88 5.36 -10.26
N LEU A 52 -0.25 4.25 -10.66
CA LEU A 52 0.09 3.17 -9.72
C LEU A 52 1.05 3.65 -8.63
N VAL A 53 2.13 4.34 -9.02
CA VAL A 53 3.10 4.93 -8.08
C VAL A 53 2.43 5.95 -7.17
N ALA A 54 1.54 6.80 -7.70
CA ALA A 54 0.76 7.73 -6.89
C ALA A 54 -0.13 7.01 -5.87
N GLY A 55 -0.84 5.95 -6.28
CA GLY A 55 -1.67 5.14 -5.38
C GLY A 55 -0.86 4.48 -4.26
N VAL A 56 0.31 3.92 -4.60
CA VAL A 56 1.25 3.33 -3.62
C VAL A 56 1.79 4.39 -2.66
N ALA A 57 2.18 5.57 -3.18
CA ALA A 57 2.65 6.67 -2.36
C ALA A 57 1.58 7.12 -1.35
N VAL A 58 0.33 7.31 -1.81
CA VAL A 58 -0.80 7.65 -0.93
C VAL A 58 -1.03 6.54 0.11
N PHE A 59 -1.00 5.27 -0.30
CA PHE A 59 -1.16 4.15 0.62
C PHE A 59 -0.12 4.18 1.75
N PHE A 60 1.15 4.46 1.46
CA PHE A 60 2.19 4.55 2.49
C PHE A 60 2.06 5.78 3.41
N THR A 61 1.25 6.79 3.06
CA THR A 61 0.90 7.89 3.97
C THR A 61 -0.21 7.53 4.97
N THR A 62 -0.85 6.37 4.80
CA THR A 62 -1.90 5.87 5.71
C THR A 62 -1.32 5.11 6.89
N GLU A 63 -2.10 4.99 7.96
CA GLU A 63 -1.74 4.20 9.14
C GLU A 63 -1.37 2.73 8.82
N PRO A 64 -2.16 1.94 8.07
CA PRO A 64 -1.78 0.57 7.71
C PRO A 64 -0.54 0.51 6.79
N GLY A 65 -0.35 1.50 5.92
CA GLY A 65 0.85 1.59 5.09
C GLY A 65 2.12 1.75 5.91
N ARG A 66 2.09 2.59 6.96
CA ARG A 66 3.21 2.74 7.91
C ARG A 66 3.44 1.48 8.74
N GLN A 67 2.37 0.83 9.20
CA GLN A 67 2.46 -0.42 9.96
C GLN A 67 3.11 -1.54 9.14
N LEU A 68 2.79 -1.63 7.84
CA LEU A 68 3.40 -2.60 6.93
C LEU A 68 4.93 -2.42 6.82
N ILE A 69 5.41 -1.17 6.71
CA ILE A 69 6.85 -0.86 6.68
C ILE A 69 7.52 -1.28 7.99
N ALA A 70 6.91 -0.93 9.13
CA ALA A 70 7.43 -1.28 10.45
C ALA A 70 7.53 -2.80 10.63
N TYR A 71 6.45 -3.51 10.30
CA TYR A 71 6.40 -4.98 10.34
C TYR A 71 7.50 -5.60 9.47
N GLY A 72 7.66 -5.16 8.21
CA GLY A 72 8.68 -5.69 7.33
C GLY A 72 10.10 -5.51 7.87
N ARG A 73 10.39 -4.35 8.49
CA ARG A 73 11.68 -4.11 9.14
C ARG A 73 11.92 -5.07 10.31
N ASP A 74 10.89 -5.31 11.11
CA ASP A 74 10.98 -6.22 12.25
C ASP A 74 11.07 -7.68 11.80
N SER A 75 10.36 -8.08 10.74
CA SER A 75 10.51 -9.39 10.10
C SER A 75 11.95 -9.65 9.62
N VAL A 76 12.57 -8.67 8.95
CA VAL A 76 13.97 -8.79 8.48
C VAL A 76 14.93 -8.93 9.66
N ARG A 77 14.69 -8.20 10.75
CA ARG A 77 15.49 -8.33 11.98
C ARG A 77 15.35 -9.72 12.59
N GLU A 78 14.14 -10.27 12.60
CA GLU A 78 13.88 -11.58 13.18
C GLU A 78 14.48 -12.71 12.33
N VAL A 79 14.37 -12.63 11.01
CA VAL A 79 15.00 -13.58 10.09
C VAL A 79 16.52 -13.60 10.26
N LYS A 80 17.15 -12.44 10.50
CA LYS A 80 18.59 -12.36 10.79
C LYS A 80 18.99 -12.99 12.12
N LYS A 81 18.08 -13.10 13.09
CA LYS A 81 18.35 -13.80 14.36
C LYS A 81 18.30 -15.32 14.21
N VAL A 82 17.56 -15.81 13.22
CA VAL A 82 17.52 -17.23 12.87
C VAL A 82 18.78 -17.55 12.05
N VAL A 83 19.92 -17.61 12.73
CA VAL A 83 21.14 -18.18 12.17
C VAL A 83 20.94 -19.69 12.08
N TRP A 84 20.66 -20.20 10.88
CA TRP A 84 20.73 -21.62 10.65
C TRP A 84 22.20 -22.05 10.71
N PRO A 85 22.55 -23.05 11.52
CA PRO A 85 23.90 -23.57 11.56
C PRO A 85 24.26 -24.07 10.16
N THR A 86 25.31 -23.48 9.58
CA THR A 86 26.01 -24.08 8.44
C THR A 86 26.75 -25.28 9.00
N ARG A 87 26.52 -26.47 8.41
CA ARG A 87 27.31 -27.66 8.74
C ARG A 87 28.78 -27.43 8.40
#